data_AF-A0A521DVE0-F1
#
_entry.id   AF-A0A521DVE0-F1
#
_cell.length_a   1.000
_cell.length_b   1.000
_cell.length_c   1.000
_cell.angle_alpha   90.00
_cell.angle_beta   90.00
_cell.angle_gamma   90.00
#
_symmetry.space_group_name_H-M   'P 1'
#
loop_
_entity.id
_entity.type
_entity.pdbx_description
1 polymer ?
#
loop_
_entity_poly.entity_id
_entity_poly.type
_entity_poly.pdbx_seq_one_letter_code
_entity_poly.pdbx_strand_id
1 'polypeptide(L)'
;MRQIENNLITFSTSLTGDHLSLAMEAYYDLQDSKDHRKKSAISTILHSFCGLESAVNLIGFEIFFNKESQRYIEESKRDFALKRMVKSWNASIACLDKIDLILSINSASLEGRLRNELTELNTIRNWISHGFPYKTTWLVEPDKEDNTKGTVVDFEYSVNWKQKFPNTKFNALDALDITDAEKTLKIVFEILIKISKATNDVFHVVTYNDGGKYKLIHKGSTVDSIIKREK
;
A
#
# COMPACT_ATOMS: atom_id res chain seq x y z
N MET A 1 19.11 10.07 1.51
CA MET A 1 19.88 11.34 1.50
C MET A 1 20.30 11.62 0.07
N ARG A 2 20.10 12.84 -0.45
CA ARG A 2 20.45 13.22 -1.83
C ARG A 2 21.80 13.95 -1.81
N GLN A 3 22.80 13.42 -2.50
CA GLN A 3 24.05 14.15 -2.79
C GLN A 3 24.10 14.46 -4.27
N ILE A 4 24.49 15.69 -4.61
CA ILE A 4 24.69 16.12 -5.99
C ILE A 4 26.18 16.38 -6.15
N GLU A 5 26.85 15.54 -6.94
CA GLU A 5 28.24 15.72 -7.34
C GLU A 5 28.32 15.58 -8.85
N ASN A 6 28.97 16.53 -9.54
CA ASN A 6 29.19 16.48 -10.98
C ASN A 6 27.92 16.25 -11.83
N ASN A 7 26.81 16.91 -11.47
CA ASN A 7 25.48 16.74 -12.09
C ASN A 7 24.86 15.33 -11.95
N LEU A 8 25.44 14.46 -11.14
CA LEU A 8 24.89 13.15 -10.79
C LEU A 8 24.20 13.21 -9.44
N ILE A 9 23.12 12.44 -9.30
CA ILE A 9 22.34 12.37 -8.07
C ILE A 9 22.58 11.01 -7.44
N THR A 10 23.20 11.00 -6.26
CA THR A 10 23.29 9.81 -5.41
C THR A 10 22.11 9.82 -4.43
N PHE A 11 21.40 8.71 -4.36
CA PHE A 11 20.39 8.45 -3.34
C PHE A 11 20.53 7.02 -2.83
N SER A 12 20.13 6.80 -1.58
CA SER A 12 19.98 5.48 -1.00
C SER A 12 18.50 5.08 -1.05
N THR A 13 18.22 3.83 -1.43
CA THR A 13 16.86 3.28 -1.25
C THR A 13 16.66 2.90 0.20
N SER A 14 15.40 2.97 0.62
CA SER A 14 14.94 2.48 1.93
C SER A 14 13.98 1.33 1.67
N LEU A 15 13.66 0.55 2.70
CA LEU A 15 12.64 -0.50 2.58
C LEU A 15 11.30 0.05 2.05
N THR A 16 10.96 1.29 2.42
CA THR A 16 9.85 2.05 1.82
C THR A 16 10.00 2.14 0.32
N GLY A 17 11.14 2.64 -0.16
CA GLY A 17 11.40 2.81 -1.58
C GLY A 17 11.42 1.49 -2.34
N ASP A 18 12.04 0.45 -1.80
CA ASP A 18 12.12 -0.87 -2.43
C ASP A 18 10.72 -1.47 -2.62
N HIS A 19 9.86 -1.40 -1.60
CA HIS A 19 8.49 -1.89 -1.69
C HIS A 19 7.63 -1.08 -2.67
N LEU A 20 7.71 0.25 -2.64
CA LEU A 20 6.96 1.07 -3.61
C LEU A 20 7.45 0.84 -5.05
N SER A 21 8.75 0.59 -5.22
CA SER A 21 9.37 0.23 -6.50
C SER A 21 8.83 -1.10 -7.02
N LEU A 22 8.85 -2.16 -6.20
CA LEU A 22 8.29 -3.47 -6.55
C LEU A 22 6.79 -3.42 -6.86
N ALA A 23 6.03 -2.58 -6.14
CA ALA A 23 4.60 -2.41 -6.39
C ALA A 23 4.32 -1.78 -7.77
N MET A 24 5.12 -0.76 -8.12
CA MET A 24 5.06 -0.09 -9.42
C MET A 24 5.49 -1.00 -10.56
N GLU A 25 6.56 -1.78 -10.38
CA GLU A 25 7.00 -2.78 -11.37
C GLU A 25 5.92 -3.81 -11.65
N ALA A 26 5.36 -4.42 -10.60
CA ALA A 26 4.28 -5.38 -10.75
C ALA A 26 3.05 -4.78 -11.45
N TYR A 27 2.79 -3.49 -11.23
CA TYR A 27 1.71 -2.78 -11.90
C TYR A 27 2.00 -2.51 -13.39
N TYR A 28 3.23 -2.13 -13.74
CA TYR A 28 3.61 -1.96 -15.15
C TYR A 28 3.63 -3.29 -15.90
N ASP A 29 4.07 -4.37 -15.26
CA ASP A 29 4.01 -5.71 -15.84
C ASP A 29 2.56 -6.13 -16.15
N LEU A 30 1.59 -5.72 -15.31
CA LEU A 30 0.16 -5.93 -15.59
C LEU A 30 -0.33 -5.18 -16.83
N GLN A 31 0.21 -3.98 -17.08
CA GLN A 31 -0.17 -3.17 -18.23
C GLN A 31 0.36 -3.74 -19.56
N ASP A 32 1.57 -4.33 -19.52
CA ASP A 32 2.25 -4.84 -20.71
C ASP A 32 1.88 -6.29 -21.05
N SER A 33 1.52 -7.09 -20.04
CA SER A 33 1.24 -8.50 -20.23
C SER A 33 -0.09 -8.72 -20.95
N LYS A 34 -0.06 -9.51 -22.04
CA LYS A 34 -1.28 -10.11 -22.63
C LYS A 34 -1.89 -11.19 -21.74
N ASP A 35 -1.15 -11.65 -20.73
CA ASP A 35 -1.53 -12.68 -19.78
C ASP A 35 -1.70 -12.04 -18.39
N HIS A 36 -2.91 -11.58 -18.09
CA HIS A 36 -3.28 -10.81 -16.89
C HIS A 36 -3.33 -11.68 -15.61
N ARG A 37 -2.38 -12.60 -15.43
CA ARG A 37 -2.38 -13.49 -14.26
C ARG A 37 -2.41 -12.66 -12.97
N LYS A 38 -3.36 -13.02 -12.09
CA LYS A 38 -3.67 -12.48 -10.75
C LYS A 38 -2.46 -12.16 -9.85
N LYS A 39 -1.31 -12.82 -10.10
CA LYS A 39 -0.10 -12.72 -9.28
C LYS A 39 0.44 -11.29 -9.20
N SER A 40 0.36 -10.52 -10.28
CA SER A 40 0.91 -9.17 -10.29
C SER A 40 0.02 -8.18 -9.56
N ALA A 41 -1.32 -8.34 -9.58
CA ALA A 41 -2.24 -7.50 -8.80
C ALA A 41 -2.07 -7.74 -7.30
N ILE A 42 -1.96 -9.01 -6.90
CA ILE A 42 -1.61 -9.42 -5.53
C ILE A 42 -0.28 -8.78 -5.10
N SER A 43 0.75 -8.86 -5.95
CA SER A 43 2.07 -8.28 -5.68
C SER A 43 2.00 -6.77 -5.48
N THR A 44 1.31 -6.04 -6.38
CA THR A 44 1.08 -4.60 -6.22
C THR A 44 0.37 -4.28 -4.92
N ILE A 45 -0.69 -5.03 -4.55
CA ILE A 45 -1.43 -4.80 -3.30
C ILE A 45 -0.52 -4.94 -2.08
N LEU A 46 0.21 -6.07 -2.00
CA LEU A 46 1.09 -6.37 -0.88
C LEU A 46 2.21 -5.34 -0.75
N HIS A 47 2.96 -5.11 -1.83
CA HIS A 47 4.11 -4.21 -1.79
C HIS A 47 3.72 -2.75 -1.60
N SER A 48 2.59 -2.30 -2.15
CA SER A 48 2.12 -0.92 -1.89
C SER A 48 1.85 -0.71 -0.40
N PHE A 49 1.15 -1.66 0.24
CA PHE A 49 0.84 -1.56 1.66
C PHE A 49 2.09 -1.69 2.55
N CYS A 50 3.01 -2.61 2.24
CA CYS A 50 4.28 -2.73 2.96
C CYS A 50 5.14 -1.47 2.81
N GLY A 51 5.11 -0.82 1.64
CA GLY A 51 5.76 0.48 1.41
C GLY A 51 5.17 1.57 2.29
N LEU A 52 3.84 1.66 2.39
CA LEU A 52 3.16 2.59 3.29
C LEU A 52 3.52 2.33 4.76
N GLU A 53 3.46 1.08 5.22
CA GLU A 53 3.82 0.73 6.60
C GLU A 53 5.28 1.06 6.92
N SER A 54 6.19 0.78 5.99
CA SER A 54 7.61 1.12 6.13
C SER A 54 7.80 2.64 6.24
N ALA A 55 7.10 3.42 5.41
CA ALA A 55 7.15 4.88 5.47
C ALA A 55 6.70 5.41 6.83
N VAL A 56 5.55 4.93 7.29
CA VAL A 56 4.95 5.30 8.57
C VAL A 56 5.86 4.91 9.74
N ASN A 57 6.43 3.70 9.70
CA ASN A 57 7.36 3.25 10.74
C ASN A 57 8.65 4.06 10.76
N LEU A 58 9.20 4.42 9.60
CA LEU A 58 10.39 5.27 9.50
C LEU A 58 10.13 6.65 10.11
N ILE A 59 9.01 7.28 9.77
CA ILE A 59 8.64 8.59 10.33
C ILE A 59 8.41 8.48 11.83
N GLY A 60 7.71 7.45 12.30
CA GLY A 60 7.53 7.19 13.73
C GLY A 60 8.85 6.97 14.46
N PHE A 61 9.80 6.27 13.84
CA PHE A 61 11.15 6.10 14.36
C PHE A 61 11.83 7.46 14.58
N GLU A 62 11.80 8.32 13.57
CA GLU A 62 12.37 9.66 13.64
C GLU A 62 11.73 10.53 14.73
N ILE A 63 10.41 10.48 14.89
CA ILE A 63 9.69 11.31 15.87
C ILE A 63 9.86 10.78 17.30
N PHE A 64 9.86 9.45 17.51
CA PHE A 64 9.71 8.87 18.85
C PHE A 64 10.90 8.08 19.37
N PHE A 65 11.86 7.71 18.52
CA PHE A 65 12.95 6.80 18.89
C PHE A 65 14.34 7.35 18.54
N ASN A 66 14.47 8.14 17.48
CA ASN A 66 15.73 8.74 17.08
C ASN A 66 16.00 10.06 17.81
N LYS A 67 16.77 10.02 18.90
CA LYS A 67 17.13 11.20 19.71
C LYS A 67 17.93 12.26 18.95
N GLU A 68 18.59 11.89 17.85
CA GLU A 68 19.37 12.80 17.00
C GLU A 68 18.50 13.49 15.94
N SER A 69 17.26 13.02 15.75
CA SER A 69 16.35 13.62 14.78
C SER A 69 15.90 15.01 15.24
N GLN A 70 15.88 15.96 14.30
CA GLN A 70 15.31 17.29 14.55
C GLN A 70 13.81 17.26 14.89
N ARG A 71 13.12 16.14 14.56
CA ARG A 71 11.69 15.94 14.83
C ARG A 71 11.43 15.18 16.12
N TYR A 72 12.47 14.83 16.87
CA TYR A 72 12.34 14.00 18.06
C TYR A 72 11.52 14.69 19.15
N ILE A 73 10.47 14.02 19.60
CA ILE A 73 9.67 14.44 20.75
C ILE A 73 10.21 13.75 22.00
N GLU A 74 10.82 14.50 22.90
CA GLU A 74 11.33 13.96 24.17
C GLU A 74 10.27 13.22 24.99
N GLU A 75 10.66 12.15 25.67
CA GLU A 75 9.75 11.34 26.51
C GLU A 75 9.05 12.16 27.62
N SER A 76 9.72 13.19 28.14
CA SER A 76 9.18 14.13 29.12
C SER A 76 8.00 14.94 28.57
N LYS A 77 7.97 15.20 27.26
CA LYS A 77 6.94 15.98 26.56
C LYS A 77 5.77 15.12 26.08
N ARG A 78 5.83 13.80 26.28
CA ARG A 78 4.77 12.87 25.89
C ARG A 78 3.78 12.69 27.03
N ASP A 79 2.51 12.95 26.75
CA ASP A 79 1.44 12.60 27.68
C ASP A 79 1.31 11.07 27.86
N PHE A 80 0.47 10.64 28.79
CA PHE A 80 0.27 9.23 29.10
C PHE A 80 -0.26 8.42 27.90
N ALA A 81 -1.18 8.98 27.12
CA ALA A 81 -1.78 8.30 25.98
C ALA A 81 -0.75 8.07 24.88
N LEU A 82 0.04 9.11 24.55
CA LEU A 82 1.11 9.06 23.58
C LEU A 82 2.20 8.07 24.01
N LYS A 83 2.60 8.08 25.29
CA LYS A 83 3.55 7.09 25.83
C LYS A 83 3.09 5.65 25.59
N ARG A 84 1.81 5.37 25.83
CA ARG A 84 1.23 4.04 25.62
C ARG A 84 1.24 3.66 24.12
N MET A 85 0.86 4.58 23.23
CA MET A 85 0.88 4.34 21.79
C MET A 85 2.32 4.07 21.28
N VAL A 86 3.28 4.89 21.69
CA VAL A 86 4.70 4.72 21.31
C VAL A 86 5.25 3.39 21.83
N LYS A 87 4.92 2.98 23.05
CA LYS A 87 5.34 1.66 23.58
C LYS A 87 4.84 0.50 22.73
N SER A 88 3.66 0.63 22.13
CA SER A 88 3.06 -0.39 21.26
C SER A 88 3.41 -0.21 19.78
N TRP A 89 4.25 0.77 19.41
CA TRP A 89 4.52 1.18 18.02
C TRP A 89 4.89 0.01 17.11
N ASN A 90 5.84 -0.81 17.53
CA ASN A 90 6.33 -1.97 16.77
C ASN A 90 5.58 -3.27 17.08
N ALA A 91 4.63 -3.26 18.02
CA ALA A 91 4.00 -4.47 18.51
C ALA A 91 2.60 -4.68 17.92
N SER A 92 1.68 -3.73 18.13
CA SER A 92 0.25 -4.01 17.92
C SER A 92 -0.59 -2.86 17.38
N ILE A 93 -0.04 -1.64 17.29
CA ILE A 93 -0.79 -0.51 16.74
C ILE A 93 -0.96 -0.66 15.23
N ALA A 94 -2.20 -0.49 14.75
CA ALA A 94 -2.51 -0.61 13.34
C ALA A 94 -1.87 0.53 12.54
N CYS A 95 -1.54 0.26 11.27
CA CYS A 95 -0.95 1.26 10.37
C CYS A 95 -1.79 2.54 10.28
N LEU A 96 -3.13 2.41 10.22
CA LEU A 96 -4.04 3.55 10.19
C LEU A 96 -3.91 4.44 11.44
N ASP A 97 -3.83 3.86 12.63
CA ASP A 97 -3.69 4.61 13.88
C ASP A 97 -2.33 5.35 13.95
N LYS A 98 -1.28 4.74 13.38
CA LYS A 98 0.03 5.38 13.25
C LYS A 98 -0.03 6.59 12.30
N ILE A 99 -0.71 6.45 11.17
CA ILE A 99 -0.92 7.54 10.21
C ILE A 99 -1.68 8.68 10.88
N ASP A 100 -2.77 8.38 11.58
CA ASP A 100 -3.55 9.39 12.30
C ASP A 100 -2.72 10.14 13.32
N LEU A 101 -1.90 9.43 14.10
CA LEU A 101 -1.01 10.06 15.07
C LEU A 101 0.01 10.98 14.38
N ILE A 102 0.70 10.51 13.34
CA ILE A 102 1.68 11.31 12.58
C ILE A 102 1.02 12.57 12.01
N LEU A 103 -0.16 12.46 11.42
CA LEU A 103 -0.87 13.60 10.85
C LEU A 103 -1.33 14.57 11.95
N SER A 104 -1.87 14.05 13.07
CA SER A 104 -2.38 14.89 14.16
C SER A 104 -1.31 15.75 14.81
N ILE A 105 -0.08 15.22 14.99
CA ILE A 105 1.07 15.97 15.51
C ILE A 105 1.41 17.15 14.60
N ASN A 106 1.12 17.03 13.31
CA ASN A 106 1.36 18.06 12.30
C ASN A 106 0.08 18.85 11.95
N SER A 107 -0.93 18.83 12.83
CA SER A 107 -2.22 19.53 12.64
C SER A 107 -2.93 19.17 11.33
N ALA A 108 -2.73 17.94 10.86
CA ALA A 108 -3.35 17.37 9.67
C ALA A 108 -4.25 16.19 10.05
N SER A 109 -5.10 15.77 9.13
CA SER A 109 -5.94 14.58 9.30
C SER A 109 -6.17 13.88 7.96
N LEU A 110 -6.51 12.60 8.03
CA LEU A 110 -6.93 11.84 6.87
C LEU A 110 -8.43 12.03 6.64
N GLU A 111 -8.82 12.29 5.40
CA GLU A 111 -10.22 12.41 5.00
C GLU A 111 -10.96 11.08 5.19
N GLY A 112 -12.26 11.14 5.53
CA GLY A 112 -13.06 9.94 5.80
C GLY A 112 -13.09 8.93 4.64
N ARG A 113 -13.10 9.42 3.39
CA ARG A 113 -12.99 8.57 2.20
C ARG A 113 -11.72 7.73 2.21
N LEU A 114 -10.55 8.36 2.32
CA LEU A 114 -9.25 7.68 2.33
C LEU A 114 -9.07 6.75 3.52
N ARG A 115 -9.61 7.13 4.69
CA ARG A 115 -9.61 6.26 5.86
C ARG A 115 -10.35 4.95 5.57
N ASN A 116 -11.57 5.05 5.03
CA ASN A 116 -12.37 3.87 4.69
C ASN A 116 -11.70 3.01 3.63
N GLU A 117 -11.16 3.63 2.57
CA GLU A 117 -10.43 2.94 1.51
C GLU A 117 -9.16 2.24 2.05
N LEU A 118 -8.43 2.85 2.96
CA LEU A 118 -7.27 2.22 3.61
C LEU A 118 -7.68 1.04 4.51
N THR A 119 -8.80 1.15 5.22
CA THR A 119 -9.33 0.03 6.02
C THR A 119 -9.71 -1.16 5.14
N GLU A 120 -10.35 -0.92 4.01
CA GLU A 120 -10.67 -1.94 3.01
C GLU A 120 -9.41 -2.53 2.39
N LEU A 121 -8.41 -1.70 2.05
CA LEU A 121 -7.12 -2.15 1.55
C LEU A 121 -6.37 -3.03 2.57
N ASN A 122 -6.34 -2.64 3.84
CA ASN A 122 -5.75 -3.47 4.90
C ASN A 122 -6.47 -4.82 5.04
N THR A 123 -7.80 -4.82 4.87
CA THR A 123 -8.59 -6.05 4.90
C THR A 123 -8.17 -7.00 3.78
N ILE A 124 -8.14 -6.54 2.53
CA ILE A 124 -7.79 -7.42 1.40
C ILE A 124 -6.33 -7.86 1.46
N ARG A 125 -5.42 -6.96 1.86
CA ARG A 125 -4.00 -7.29 2.11
C ARG A 125 -3.87 -8.39 3.15
N ASN A 126 -4.58 -8.31 4.28
CA ASN A 126 -4.52 -9.35 5.32
C ASN A 126 -5.07 -10.70 4.82
N TRP A 127 -6.13 -10.67 4.01
CA TRP A 127 -6.69 -11.90 3.43
C TRP A 127 -5.71 -12.58 2.47
N ILE A 128 -4.99 -11.79 1.67
CA ILE A 128 -3.93 -12.25 0.79
C ILE A 128 -2.74 -12.80 1.60
N SER A 129 -2.26 -12.05 2.62
CA SER A 129 -1.03 -12.40 3.34
C SER A 129 -1.16 -13.55 4.32
N HIS A 130 -2.31 -13.67 5.00
CA HIS A 130 -2.46 -14.58 6.13
C HIS A 130 -3.47 -15.71 5.88
N GLY A 131 -4.17 -15.67 4.74
CA GLY A 131 -5.23 -16.62 4.44
C GLY A 131 -6.45 -16.36 5.32
N PHE A 132 -7.49 -15.77 4.74
CA PHE A 132 -8.81 -15.75 5.38
C PHE A 132 -9.57 -17.03 5.02
N PRO A 133 -10.43 -17.59 5.90
CA PRO A 133 -11.32 -18.70 5.55
C PRO A 133 -12.44 -18.22 4.61
N TYR A 134 -12.05 -17.74 3.44
CA TYR A 134 -12.87 -17.43 2.30
C TYR A 134 -13.12 -18.73 1.53
N LYS A 135 -14.39 -19.05 1.26
CA LYS A 135 -14.79 -20.20 0.46
C LYS A 135 -15.52 -19.72 -0.78
N THR A 136 -15.14 -20.27 -1.92
CA THR A 136 -15.95 -20.20 -3.14
C THR A 136 -16.59 -21.57 -3.34
N THR A 137 -17.92 -21.59 -3.39
CA THR A 137 -18.70 -22.79 -3.74
C THR A 137 -18.98 -22.73 -5.23
N TRP A 138 -18.54 -23.74 -5.98
CA TRP A 138 -18.78 -23.84 -7.41
C TRP A 138 -19.90 -24.84 -7.67
N LEU A 139 -20.91 -24.44 -8.44
CA LEU A 139 -21.87 -25.36 -9.02
C LEU A 139 -21.33 -25.83 -10.36
N VAL A 140 -21.12 -27.14 -10.50
CA VAL A 140 -20.46 -27.73 -11.66
C VAL A 140 -21.38 -28.77 -12.30
N GLU A 141 -21.61 -28.64 -13.60
CA GLU A 141 -22.27 -29.66 -14.40
C GLU A 141 -21.22 -30.70 -14.85
N PRO A 142 -21.36 -31.99 -14.50
CA PRO A 142 -20.38 -33.01 -14.83
C PRO A 142 -20.31 -33.25 -16.34
N ASP A 143 -19.11 -33.55 -16.85
CA ASP A 143 -18.92 -33.94 -18.23
C ASP A 143 -19.52 -35.32 -18.49
N LYS A 144 -20.09 -35.53 -19.69
CA LYS A 144 -20.82 -36.78 -20.01
C LYS A 144 -19.91 -38.00 -20.09
N GLU A 145 -18.64 -37.79 -20.40
CA GLU A 145 -17.66 -38.85 -20.62
C GLU A 145 -16.70 -39.05 -19.43
N ASP A 146 -16.56 -38.05 -18.56
CA ASP A 146 -15.61 -38.05 -17.45
C ASP A 146 -16.20 -37.29 -16.24
N ASN A 147 -16.69 -38.04 -15.26
CA ASN A 147 -17.31 -37.50 -14.05
C ASN A 147 -16.33 -36.77 -13.10
N THR A 148 -15.04 -36.77 -13.41
CA THR A 148 -14.02 -35.96 -12.69
C THR A 148 -13.85 -34.57 -13.29
N LYS A 149 -14.46 -34.33 -14.45
CA LYS A 149 -14.50 -33.05 -15.14
C LYS A 149 -15.91 -32.49 -15.15
N GLY A 150 -16.00 -31.19 -15.26
CA GLY A 150 -17.28 -30.52 -15.40
C GLY A 150 -17.11 -29.05 -15.72
N THR A 151 -18.19 -28.46 -16.21
CA THR A 151 -18.25 -27.05 -16.53
C THR A 151 -18.87 -26.31 -15.36
N VAL A 152 -18.22 -25.25 -14.88
CA VAL A 152 -18.81 -24.37 -13.86
C VAL A 152 -20.03 -23.67 -14.47
N VAL A 153 -21.19 -23.86 -13.86
CA VAL A 153 -22.46 -23.24 -14.29
C VAL A 153 -22.86 -22.07 -13.39
N ASP A 154 -22.44 -22.09 -12.11
CA ASP A 154 -22.67 -21.01 -11.16
C ASP A 154 -21.62 -21.04 -10.04
N PHE A 155 -21.51 -19.96 -9.27
CA PHE A 155 -20.67 -19.92 -8.07
C PHE A 155 -21.18 -18.91 -7.04
N GLU A 156 -20.84 -19.16 -5.77
CA GLU A 156 -21.13 -18.28 -4.66
C GLU A 156 -19.91 -18.10 -3.76
N TYR A 157 -19.69 -16.86 -3.31
CA TYR A 157 -18.67 -16.53 -2.32
C TYR A 157 -19.25 -16.54 -0.90
N SER A 158 -18.50 -17.08 0.06
CA SER A 158 -18.89 -17.09 1.48
C SER A 158 -18.93 -15.71 2.16
N VAL A 159 -18.65 -14.65 1.40
CA VAL A 159 -18.60 -13.26 1.85
C VAL A 159 -19.38 -12.42 0.84
N ASN A 160 -20.28 -11.56 1.34
CA ASN A 160 -20.91 -10.53 0.51
C ASN A 160 -19.88 -9.44 0.18
N TRP A 161 -19.30 -9.52 -1.02
CA TRP A 161 -18.17 -8.68 -1.43
C TRP A 161 -18.52 -7.19 -1.49
N LYS A 162 -19.72 -6.86 -1.99
CA LYS A 162 -20.19 -5.47 -2.10
C LYS A 162 -20.38 -4.81 -0.73
N GLN A 163 -20.74 -5.59 0.29
CA GLN A 163 -20.83 -5.10 1.66
C GLN A 163 -19.48 -5.02 2.35
N LYS A 164 -18.52 -5.89 1.96
CA LYS A 164 -17.18 -5.91 2.55
C LYS A 164 -16.26 -4.81 2.01
N PHE A 165 -16.39 -4.49 0.72
CA PHE A 165 -15.58 -3.49 0.02
C PHE A 165 -16.45 -2.40 -0.65
N PRO A 166 -17.32 -1.69 0.10
CA PRO A 166 -18.27 -0.74 -0.48
C PRO A 166 -17.59 0.50 -1.11
N ASN A 167 -16.43 0.92 -0.59
CA ASN A 167 -15.76 2.14 -1.05
C ASN A 167 -14.79 1.85 -2.21
N THR A 168 -13.97 0.82 -2.06
CA THR A 168 -12.94 0.45 -3.04
C THR A 168 -13.50 -0.38 -4.19
N LYS A 169 -14.58 -1.13 -3.96
CA LYS A 169 -15.14 -2.09 -4.92
C LYS A 169 -14.04 -3.00 -5.49
N PHE A 170 -13.18 -3.52 -4.61
CA PHE A 170 -12.20 -4.53 -5.01
C PHE A 170 -12.91 -5.75 -5.60
N ASN A 171 -12.29 -6.43 -6.57
CA ASN A 171 -12.77 -7.74 -7.01
C ASN A 171 -12.49 -8.82 -5.96
N ALA A 172 -13.17 -9.96 -6.10
CA ALA A 172 -12.89 -11.15 -5.32
C ALA A 172 -11.44 -11.63 -5.50
N LEU A 173 -10.90 -12.39 -4.55
CA LEU A 173 -9.47 -12.80 -4.58
C LEU A 173 -9.11 -13.60 -5.84
N ASP A 174 -10.04 -14.40 -6.33
CA ASP A 174 -9.96 -15.16 -7.58
C ASP A 174 -10.29 -14.33 -8.83
N ALA A 175 -10.52 -13.03 -8.69
CA ALA A 175 -10.82 -12.12 -9.79
C ALA A 175 -10.02 -10.81 -9.73
N LEU A 176 -9.01 -10.72 -8.85
CA LEU A 176 -8.14 -9.54 -8.76
C LEU A 176 -7.46 -9.24 -10.08
N ASP A 177 -7.56 -7.97 -10.50
CA ASP A 177 -7.09 -7.50 -11.80
C ASP A 177 -6.27 -6.19 -11.72
N ILE A 178 -5.98 -5.64 -12.89
CA ILE A 178 -5.21 -4.39 -13.02
C ILE A 178 -5.91 -3.18 -12.39
N THR A 179 -7.24 -3.16 -12.37
CA THR A 179 -8.00 -2.06 -11.78
C THR A 179 -7.85 -2.06 -10.26
N ASP A 180 -7.77 -3.24 -9.64
CA ASP A 180 -7.52 -3.37 -8.21
C ASP A 180 -6.09 -2.95 -7.83
N ALA A 181 -5.12 -3.28 -8.67
CA ALA A 181 -3.74 -2.83 -8.54
C ALA A 181 -3.64 -1.29 -8.62
N GLU A 182 -4.30 -0.68 -9.62
CA GLU A 182 -4.33 0.77 -9.79
C GLU A 182 -5.00 1.48 -8.60
N LYS A 183 -6.18 1.00 -8.17
CA LYS A 183 -6.88 1.54 -6.99
C LYS A 183 -5.97 1.54 -5.76
N THR A 184 -5.24 0.44 -5.56
CA THR A 184 -4.32 0.29 -4.42
C THR A 184 -3.19 1.31 -4.46
N LEU A 185 -2.53 1.47 -5.61
CA LEU A 185 -1.50 2.49 -5.78
C LEU A 185 -2.06 3.90 -5.54
N LYS A 186 -3.27 4.18 -6.04
CA LYS A 186 -3.93 5.48 -5.85
C LYS A 186 -4.14 5.80 -4.36
N ILE A 187 -4.69 4.85 -3.61
CA ILE A 187 -4.92 5.00 -2.16
C ILE A 187 -3.58 5.26 -1.44
N VAL A 188 -2.58 4.41 -1.67
CA VAL A 188 -1.28 4.49 -0.99
C VAL A 188 -0.55 5.78 -1.32
N PHE A 189 -0.48 6.17 -2.60
CA PHE A 189 0.21 7.39 -3.00
C PHE A 189 -0.51 8.65 -2.54
N GLU A 190 -1.85 8.67 -2.52
CA GLU A 190 -2.58 9.81 -1.96
C GLU A 190 -2.29 10.01 -0.47
N ILE A 191 -2.22 8.91 0.29
CA ILE A 191 -1.83 8.94 1.71
C ILE A 191 -0.39 9.40 1.88
N LEU A 192 0.57 8.87 1.10
CA LEU A 192 1.97 9.29 1.17
C LEU A 192 2.14 10.77 0.79
N ILE A 193 1.37 11.28 -0.18
CA ILE A 193 1.35 12.71 -0.50
C ILE A 193 0.83 13.53 0.69
N LYS A 194 -0.24 13.08 1.37
CA LYS A 194 -0.76 13.75 2.58
C LYS A 194 0.25 13.74 3.72
N ILE A 195 0.91 12.60 3.96
CA ILE A 195 1.99 12.50 4.95
C ILE A 195 3.12 13.46 4.57
N SER A 196 3.58 13.45 3.32
CA SER A 196 4.63 14.37 2.83
C SER A 196 4.25 15.85 3.01
N LYS A 197 2.99 16.23 2.78
CA LYS A 197 2.50 17.59 3.03
C LYS A 197 2.60 17.96 4.52
N ALA A 198 2.28 17.03 5.40
CA ALA A 198 2.29 17.25 6.84
C ALA A 198 3.71 17.25 7.42
N THR A 199 4.60 16.41 6.91
CA THR A 199 5.92 16.16 7.54
C THR A 199 7.11 16.70 6.74
N ASN A 200 6.89 17.18 5.51
CA ASN A 200 7.92 17.49 4.50
C ASN A 200 8.84 16.31 4.14
N ASP A 201 8.47 15.05 4.46
CA ASP A 201 9.23 13.88 3.99
C ASP A 201 9.10 13.71 2.47
N VAL A 202 10.12 13.10 1.87
CA VAL A 202 10.14 12.74 0.45
C VAL A 202 10.32 11.23 0.35
N PHE A 203 9.48 10.58 -0.47
CA PHE A 203 9.58 9.14 -0.71
C PHE A 203 10.12 8.89 -2.12
N HIS A 204 11.08 7.99 -2.20
CA HIS A 204 11.81 7.66 -3.42
C HIS A 204 11.25 6.36 -4.01
N VAL A 205 10.99 6.36 -5.32
CA VAL A 205 10.54 5.17 -6.06
C VAL A 205 11.44 5.01 -7.28
N VAL A 206 11.93 3.80 -7.51
CA VAL A 206 12.77 3.45 -8.65
C VAL A 206 12.04 2.42 -9.48
N THR A 207 11.98 2.63 -10.79
CA THR A 207 11.46 1.63 -11.73
C THR A 207 12.61 1.16 -12.62
N TYR A 208 13.00 -0.10 -12.43
CA TYR A 208 14.10 -0.80 -13.07
C TYR A 208 13.80 -1.22 -14.52
N ASN A 209 12.54 -1.56 -14.85
CA ASN A 209 12.20 -2.05 -16.19
C ASN A 209 12.32 -0.97 -17.29
N ASP A 210 12.35 0.31 -16.91
CA ASP A 210 12.48 1.44 -17.83
C ASP A 210 13.91 2.05 -17.84
N GLY A 211 14.94 1.25 -17.55
CA GLY A 211 16.33 1.72 -17.50
C GLY A 211 16.69 2.47 -16.22
N GLY A 212 15.96 2.22 -15.12
CA GLY A 212 16.19 2.87 -13.83
C GLY A 212 15.62 4.29 -13.76
N LYS A 213 14.34 4.46 -14.11
CA LYS A 213 13.66 5.76 -13.93
C LYS A 213 13.35 5.98 -12.46
N TYR A 214 13.50 7.22 -12.03
CA TYR A 214 13.39 7.62 -10.65
C TYR A 214 12.25 8.61 -10.46
N LYS A 215 11.36 8.31 -9.51
CA LYS A 215 10.20 9.13 -9.17
C LYS A 215 10.23 9.55 -7.72
N LEU A 216 9.67 10.73 -7.47
CA LEU A 216 9.54 11.32 -6.15
C LEU A 216 8.09 11.51 -5.78
N ILE A 217 7.73 11.01 -4.60
CA ILE A 217 6.47 11.34 -3.94
C ILE A 217 6.77 12.42 -2.91
N HIS A 218 6.23 13.60 -3.16
CA HIS A 218 6.37 14.76 -2.28
C HIS A 218 5.08 15.60 -2.28
N LYS A 219 5.04 16.65 -1.47
CA LYS A 219 3.86 17.52 -1.29
C LYS A 219 3.24 18.11 -2.56
N GLY A 220 4.01 18.23 -3.65
CA GLY A 220 3.58 18.76 -4.94
C GLY A 220 3.26 17.69 -5.98
N SER A 221 3.46 16.41 -5.66
CA SER A 221 3.17 15.31 -6.58
C SER A 221 1.67 15.13 -6.76
N THR A 222 1.28 14.62 -7.93
CA THR A 222 -0.06 14.09 -8.19
C THR A 222 0.00 12.59 -8.34
N VAL A 223 -1.05 11.88 -7.92
CA VAL A 223 -1.11 10.41 -8.02
C VAL A 223 -0.91 9.95 -9.47
N ASP A 224 -1.60 10.59 -10.41
CA ASP A 224 -1.50 10.24 -11.83
C ASP A 224 -0.07 10.44 -12.39
N SER A 225 0.64 11.50 -11.97
CA SER A 225 2.04 11.68 -12.37
C SER A 225 2.98 10.60 -11.84
N ILE A 226 2.70 10.05 -10.65
CA ILE A 226 3.50 8.99 -10.05
C ILE A 226 3.22 7.66 -10.74
N ILE A 227 1.94 7.35 -11.00
CA ILE A 227 1.53 6.07 -11.60
C ILE A 227 1.80 6.02 -13.10
N LYS A 228 1.73 7.16 -13.81
CA LYS A 228 1.88 7.18 -15.28
C LYS A 228 3.27 6.69 -15.69
N ARG A 229 3.32 5.66 -16.53
CA ARG A 229 4.58 5.22 -17.13
C ARG A 229 5.14 6.30 -18.04
N GLU A 230 6.39 6.67 -17.82
CA GLU A 230 7.11 7.58 -18.70
C GLU A 230 7.63 6.75 -19.88
N LYS A 231 7.27 7.13 -21.11
CA LYS A 231 7.83 6.50 -22.32
C LYS A 231 9.22 7.06 -22.56
#